data_AF-A0A1G8LRR5-F1
#
_entry.id   AF-A0A1G8LRR5-F1
#
_cell.length_a   1.000
_cell.length_b   1.000
_cell.length_c   1.000
_cell.angle_alpha   90.00
_cell.angle_beta   90.00
_cell.angle_gamma   90.00
#
_symmetry.space_group_name_H-M   'P 1'
#
loop_
_entity.id
_entity.type
_entity.pdbx_description
1 polymer ?
#
loop_
_entity_poly.entity_id
_entity_poly.type
_entity_poly.pdbx_seq_one_letter_code
_entity_poly.pdbx_strand_id
1 'polypeptide(L)'
;MHNVRELIRPSKEEWASLPRRRSGARVALMAWLLGLLTVGGAFVADRGWEEAPLSWEESLLTINVFGFAVTQTALLMVLAGWALGRYLPVSSAALLGACAVAHASAGAASATAWAAGAVLSATLAAAELVSSPRQLREIRKLSARLRDGRTTAVGENAFSAERRELAVGWWVAFGLACVSAALWAWFAADWTIARGQTPPSDGGPFAPYESVFALAATLLLAVFCGKAAHRWWVHRYARQFVWIVPGPSGPVWAQGLDPSYGGKLEPKESDAPGCTCDEETERRDPEYDESPVGYVLLDDYCAVHGIDTVNAMHHDAFLATARSAWLWDESSRVPQTKDDAIASSTGLLAFAGYAFGGIPVKRDAHGMDALDPHVSKAEELKQSDHDTPAWSEPKFLPPAEQGILDTIDLAPAGLSGTAVRYRHGRAWLRTDEQ
;
A
#
# COMPACT_ATOMS: atom_id res chain seq x y z
N MET A 1 27.55 -11.85 6.49
CA MET A 1 26.37 -11.48 7.32
C MET A 1 25.49 -12.72 7.43
N HIS A 2 24.99 -13.08 8.60
CA HIS A 2 24.10 -14.25 8.71
C HIS A 2 22.77 -13.91 8.03
N ASN A 3 22.45 -14.65 6.97
CA ASN A 3 21.16 -14.59 6.26
C ASN A 3 20.04 -15.25 7.07
N VAL A 4 20.27 -15.50 8.36
CA VAL A 4 19.33 -16.18 9.23
C VAL A 4 18.47 -15.15 9.95
N ARG A 5 17.16 -15.39 10.01
CA ARG A 5 16.14 -14.54 10.64
C ARG A 5 15.28 -15.35 11.59
N GLU A 6 14.81 -14.72 12.66
CA GLU A 6 13.85 -15.34 13.58
C GLU A 6 12.51 -15.52 12.88
N LEU A 7 11.91 -16.69 13.04
CA LEU A 7 10.63 -17.03 12.44
C LEU A 7 9.51 -16.75 13.45
N ILE A 8 8.51 -15.96 13.06
CA ILE A 8 7.35 -15.62 13.90
C ILE A 8 6.10 -16.23 13.28
N ARG A 9 5.31 -16.96 14.07
CA ARG A 9 4.10 -17.67 13.62
C ARG A 9 2.88 -17.27 14.46
N PRO A 10 2.21 -16.15 14.14
CA PRO A 10 0.98 -15.77 14.82
C PRO A 10 -0.17 -16.73 14.48
N SER A 11 -1.14 -16.89 15.38
CA SER A 11 -2.44 -17.47 15.03
C SER A 11 -3.22 -16.54 14.09
N LYS A 12 -4.30 -17.04 13.47
CA LYS A 12 -5.19 -16.21 12.64
C LYS A 12 -5.78 -15.04 13.43
N GLU A 13 -6.19 -15.29 14.68
CA GLU A 13 -6.74 -14.28 15.57
C GLU A 13 -5.68 -13.25 15.96
N GLU A 14 -4.47 -13.69 16.30
CA GLU A 14 -3.36 -12.80 16.62
C GLU A 14 -2.97 -11.92 15.44
N TRP A 15 -2.92 -12.48 14.24
CA TRP A 15 -2.65 -11.75 13.00
C TRP A 15 -3.75 -10.74 12.67
N ALA A 16 -5.02 -11.15 12.77
CA ALA A 16 -6.17 -10.28 12.53
C ALA A 16 -6.33 -9.18 13.59
N SER A 17 -5.85 -9.41 14.82
CA SER A 17 -5.89 -8.43 15.90
C SER A 17 -4.92 -7.25 15.71
N LEU A 18 -3.95 -7.37 14.79
CA LEU A 18 -3.00 -6.30 14.53
C LEU A 18 -3.73 -5.05 14.00
N PRO A 19 -3.32 -3.84 14.42
CA PRO A 19 -4.02 -2.63 14.01
C PRO A 19 -3.92 -2.45 12.49
N ARG A 20 -5.06 -2.30 11.81
CA ARG A 20 -5.14 -1.86 10.41
C ARG A 20 -4.97 -0.34 10.29
N ARG A 21 -4.66 0.17 9.09
CA ARG A 21 -4.60 1.62 8.89
C ARG A 21 -5.96 2.25 9.07
N ARG A 22 -6.04 3.35 9.82
CA ARG A 22 -7.18 4.26 9.67
C ARG A 22 -7.13 4.90 8.27
N SER A 23 -8.28 5.03 7.63
CA SER A 23 -8.35 5.73 6.33
C SER A 23 -7.87 7.16 6.51
N GLY A 24 -6.78 7.51 5.80
CA GLY A 24 -6.21 8.86 5.82
C GLY A 24 -7.04 9.90 5.07
N ALA A 25 -8.10 9.47 4.36
CA ALA A 25 -8.92 10.34 3.53
C ALA A 25 -9.66 11.40 4.37
N ARG A 26 -10.21 11.03 5.53
CA ARG A 26 -10.89 11.99 6.41
C ARG A 26 -9.93 13.04 6.96
N VAL A 27 -8.74 12.62 7.39
CA VAL A 27 -7.72 13.53 7.94
C VAL A 27 -7.16 14.44 6.85
N ALA A 28 -6.92 13.91 5.65
CA ALA A 28 -6.53 14.71 4.49
C ALA A 28 -7.61 15.74 4.13
N LEU A 29 -8.89 15.33 4.10
CA LEU A 29 -10.01 16.24 3.85
C LEU A 29 -10.12 17.33 4.92
N MET A 30 -10.00 16.98 6.20
CA MET A 30 -10.02 17.96 7.30
C MET A 30 -8.86 18.96 7.18
N ALA A 31 -7.64 18.48 6.88
CA ALA A 31 -6.49 19.36 6.70
C ALA A 31 -6.63 20.26 5.45
N TRP A 32 -7.24 19.74 4.39
CA TRP A 32 -7.55 20.51 3.18
C TRP A 32 -8.58 21.61 3.44
N LEU A 33 -9.71 21.27 4.10
CA LEU A 33 -10.72 22.24 4.52
C LEU A 33 -10.15 23.29 5.47
N LEU A 34 -9.28 22.88 6.40
CA LEU A 34 -8.58 23.80 7.29
C LEU A 34 -7.68 24.75 6.51
N GLY A 35 -6.95 24.26 5.50
CA GLY A 35 -6.16 25.10 4.59
C GLY A 35 -7.03 26.13 3.87
N LEU A 36 -8.15 25.70 3.28
CA LEU A 36 -9.12 26.60 2.63
C LEU A 36 -9.63 27.69 3.57
N LEU A 37 -10.08 27.30 4.77
CA LEU A 37 -10.59 28.23 5.77
C LEU A 37 -9.52 29.20 6.26
N THR A 38 -8.28 28.73 6.40
CA THR A 38 -7.15 29.58 6.85
C THR A 38 -6.80 30.60 5.78
N VAL A 39 -6.64 30.18 4.53
CA VAL A 39 -6.32 31.08 3.41
C VAL A 39 -7.45 32.06 3.15
N GLY A 40 -8.70 31.59 3.14
CA GLY A 40 -9.88 32.46 2.98
C GLY A 40 -10.05 33.44 4.14
N GLY A 41 -9.84 32.99 5.37
CA GLY A 41 -9.88 33.84 6.56
C GLY A 41 -8.78 34.90 6.56
N ALA A 42 -7.56 34.53 6.14
CA ALA A 42 -6.46 35.47 5.97
C ALA A 42 -6.77 36.54 4.91
N PHE A 43 -7.28 36.12 3.74
CA PHE A 43 -7.70 37.03 2.67
C PHE A 43 -8.77 38.03 3.14
N VAL A 44 -9.73 37.58 3.95
CA VAL A 44 -10.76 38.45 4.53
C VAL A 44 -10.19 39.39 5.58
N ALA A 45 -9.29 38.91 6.45
CA ALA A 45 -8.69 39.71 7.51
C ALA A 45 -7.85 40.87 6.98
N ASP A 46 -7.09 40.65 5.90
CA ASP A 46 -6.28 41.69 5.27
C ASP A 46 -7.08 42.56 4.29
N ARG A 47 -8.38 42.26 4.08
CA ARG A 47 -9.21 42.87 3.03
C ARG A 47 -8.47 42.81 1.69
N GLY A 48 -8.00 41.63 1.30
CA GLY A 48 -7.12 41.44 0.13
C GLY A 48 -7.71 41.90 -1.22
N TRP A 49 -9.00 42.27 -1.27
CA TRP A 49 -9.63 42.94 -2.42
C TRP A 49 -9.36 44.46 -2.48
N GLU A 50 -8.77 45.07 -1.45
CA GLU A 50 -8.45 46.50 -1.34
C GLU A 50 -6.94 46.78 -1.34
N GLU A 51 -6.11 45.74 -1.33
CA GLU A 51 -4.65 45.89 -1.35
C GLU A 51 -4.18 46.45 -2.71
N ALA A 52 -3.44 47.56 -2.66
CA ALA A 52 -2.75 48.07 -3.82
C ALA A 52 -1.57 47.14 -4.17
N PRO A 53 -1.28 46.92 -5.47
CA PRO A 53 -0.10 46.17 -5.87
C PRO A 53 1.17 46.85 -5.35
N LEU A 54 2.13 46.04 -4.90
CA LEU A 54 3.43 46.54 -4.46
C LEU A 54 4.16 47.25 -5.60
N SER A 55 4.91 48.31 -5.26
CA SER A 55 5.88 48.89 -6.21
C SER A 55 7.01 47.90 -6.51
N TRP A 56 7.76 48.14 -7.59
CA TRP A 56 8.93 47.33 -7.96
C TRP A 56 9.92 47.21 -6.79
N GLU A 57 10.30 48.32 -6.16
CA GLU A 57 11.25 48.34 -5.05
C GLU A 57 10.72 47.59 -3.83
N GLU A 58 9.44 47.76 -3.49
CA GLU A 58 8.81 47.04 -2.38
C GLU A 58 8.73 45.54 -2.66
N SER A 59 8.42 45.13 -3.89
CA SER A 59 8.34 43.72 -4.28
C SER A 59 9.68 42.98 -4.18
N LEU A 60 10.81 43.70 -4.20
CA LEU A 60 12.16 43.15 -4.06
C LEU A 60 12.64 43.04 -2.60
N LEU A 61 11.90 43.59 -1.64
CA LEU A 61 12.21 43.46 -0.22
C LEU A 61 12.07 42.00 0.21
N THR A 62 13.05 41.51 0.99
CA THR A 62 13.09 40.11 1.43
C THR A 62 11.81 39.66 2.12
N ILE A 63 11.19 40.53 2.92
CA ILE A 63 9.93 40.24 3.62
C ILE A 63 8.76 40.02 2.66
N ASN A 64 8.69 40.80 1.57
CA ASN A 64 7.63 40.72 0.58
C ASN A 64 7.83 39.52 -0.36
N VAL A 65 9.07 39.23 -0.76
CA VAL A 65 9.38 38.02 -1.52
C VAL A 65 9.07 36.76 -0.73
N PHE A 66 9.48 36.72 0.54
CA PHE A 66 9.17 35.59 1.42
C PHE A 66 7.66 35.45 1.66
N GLY A 67 6.98 36.57 1.96
CA GLY A 67 5.53 36.63 2.13
C GLY A 67 4.78 36.12 0.90
N PHE A 68 5.16 36.58 -0.29
CA PHE A 68 4.62 36.09 -1.55
C PHE A 68 4.85 34.58 -1.71
N ALA A 69 6.07 34.10 -1.51
CA ALA A 69 6.42 32.69 -1.67
C ALA A 69 5.58 31.79 -0.75
N VAL A 70 5.47 32.11 0.54
CA VAL A 70 4.71 31.29 1.49
C VAL A 70 3.21 31.35 1.22
N THR A 71 2.65 32.51 0.90
CA THR A 71 1.21 32.66 0.61
C THR A 71 0.81 31.97 -0.69
N GLN A 72 1.58 32.11 -1.77
CA GLN A 72 1.32 31.41 -3.03
C GLN A 72 1.53 29.90 -2.90
N THR A 73 2.50 29.46 -2.10
CA THR A 73 2.67 28.03 -1.81
C THR A 73 1.49 27.49 -1.00
N ALA A 74 0.92 28.30 -0.08
CA ALA A 74 -0.27 27.92 0.68
C ALA A 74 -1.49 27.77 -0.24
N LEU A 75 -1.66 28.69 -1.20
CA LEU A 75 -2.69 28.59 -2.25
C LEU A 75 -2.49 27.33 -3.11
N LEU A 76 -1.27 27.05 -3.55
CA LEU A 76 -0.96 25.84 -4.31
C LEU A 76 -1.29 24.57 -3.51
N MET A 77 -0.97 24.55 -2.21
CA MET A 77 -1.30 23.44 -1.33
C MET A 77 -2.81 23.31 -1.10
N VAL A 78 -3.57 24.40 -1.10
CA VAL A 78 -5.03 24.34 -1.11
C VAL A 78 -5.56 23.72 -2.41
N LEU A 79 -4.98 24.04 -3.57
CA LEU A 79 -5.47 23.51 -4.85
C LEU A 79 -5.04 22.04 -5.10
N ALA A 80 -3.81 21.68 -4.74
CA ALA A 80 -3.20 20.40 -5.09
C ALA A 80 -2.78 19.54 -3.88
N GLY A 81 -2.93 20.04 -2.66
CA GLY A 81 -2.44 19.36 -1.45
C GLY A 81 -3.17 18.08 -1.09
N TRP A 82 -4.37 17.84 -1.65
CA TRP A 82 -5.08 16.56 -1.50
C TRP A 82 -4.23 15.37 -1.99
N ALA A 83 -3.34 15.57 -2.97
CA ALA A 83 -2.40 14.56 -3.45
C ALA A 83 -1.36 14.13 -2.39
N LEU A 84 -1.13 14.96 -1.35
CA LEU A 84 -0.25 14.61 -0.22
C LEU A 84 -0.92 13.62 0.75
N GLY A 85 -2.24 13.44 0.67
CA GLY A 85 -3.00 12.54 1.52
C GLY A 85 -2.72 12.77 3.01
N ARG A 86 -2.30 11.72 3.72
CA ARG A 86 -2.04 11.77 5.17
C ARG A 86 -0.89 12.70 5.59
N TYR A 87 -0.05 13.13 4.66
CA TYR A 87 1.09 14.01 4.95
C TYR A 87 0.71 15.48 4.88
N LEU A 88 -0.46 15.79 4.33
CA LEU A 88 -0.99 17.14 4.23
C LEU A 88 -1.00 17.89 5.58
N PRO A 89 -1.43 17.32 6.72
CA PRO A 89 -1.42 18.03 8.00
C PRO A 89 -0.03 18.49 8.45
N VAL A 90 1.01 17.68 8.17
CA VAL A 90 2.40 18.01 8.56
C VAL A 90 2.93 19.14 7.68
N SER A 91 2.75 19.01 6.36
CA SER A 91 3.13 20.06 5.41
C SER A 91 2.38 21.36 5.68
N SER A 92 1.08 21.28 5.96
CA SER A 92 0.26 22.45 6.24
C SER A 92 0.65 23.13 7.55
N ALA A 93 0.94 22.38 8.61
CA ALA A 93 1.42 22.96 9.86
C ALA A 93 2.71 23.79 9.65
N ALA A 94 3.68 23.23 8.93
CA ALA A 94 4.94 23.91 8.64
C ALA A 94 4.72 25.17 7.77
N LEU A 95 3.95 25.04 6.70
CA LEU A 95 3.72 26.14 5.75
C LEU A 95 2.86 27.27 6.35
N LEU A 96 1.76 26.93 7.04
CA LEU A 96 0.91 27.93 7.71
C LEU A 96 1.67 28.60 8.87
N GLY A 97 2.55 27.88 9.56
CA GLY A 97 3.44 28.46 10.57
C GLY A 97 4.41 29.47 9.96
N ALA A 98 4.99 29.16 8.80
CA ALA A 98 5.83 30.11 8.07
C ALA A 98 5.04 31.35 7.60
N CYS A 99 3.80 31.17 7.15
CA CYS A 99 2.89 32.28 6.83
C CYS A 99 2.61 33.14 8.08
N ALA A 100 2.35 32.53 9.22
CA ALA A 100 2.09 33.25 10.47
C ALA A 100 3.28 34.11 10.88
N VAL A 101 4.51 33.59 10.76
CA VAL A 101 5.73 34.35 11.04
C VAL A 101 5.90 35.51 10.04
N ALA A 102 5.74 35.26 8.74
CA ALA A 102 5.85 36.29 7.70
C ALA A 102 4.86 37.45 7.97
N HIS A 103 3.58 37.12 8.12
CA HIS A 103 2.52 38.10 8.32
C HIS A 103 2.59 38.80 9.67
N ALA A 104 3.02 38.11 10.74
CA ALA A 104 3.27 38.74 12.04
C ALA A 104 4.43 39.74 11.98
N SER A 105 5.51 39.41 11.26
CA SER A 105 6.66 40.31 11.10
C SER A 105 6.33 41.57 10.27
N ALA A 106 5.32 41.48 9.40
CA ALA A 106 4.78 42.62 8.66
C ALA A 106 3.69 43.39 9.43
N GLY A 107 3.26 42.90 10.60
CA GLY A 107 2.17 43.50 11.37
C GLY A 107 0.78 43.34 10.74
N ALA A 108 0.60 42.34 9.85
CA ALA A 108 -0.66 42.11 9.14
C ALA A 108 -1.75 41.53 10.06
N ALA A 109 -3.01 41.88 9.79
CA ALA A 109 -4.15 41.42 10.58
C ALA A 109 -4.38 39.90 10.43
N SER A 110 -4.10 39.35 9.25
CA SER A 110 -4.21 37.91 8.96
C SER A 110 -3.24 37.02 9.73
N ALA A 111 -2.22 37.57 10.40
CA ALA A 111 -1.25 36.79 11.19
C ALA A 111 -1.92 35.83 12.18
N THR A 112 -3.04 36.28 12.78
CA THR A 112 -3.84 35.48 13.72
C THR A 112 -4.53 34.28 13.04
N ALA A 113 -5.07 34.46 11.83
CA ALA A 113 -5.68 33.40 11.05
C ALA A 113 -4.65 32.33 10.67
N TRP A 114 -3.48 32.76 10.17
CA TRP A 114 -2.36 31.86 9.86
C TRP A 114 -1.90 31.07 11.08
N ALA A 115 -1.75 31.73 12.24
CA ALA A 115 -1.34 31.08 13.48
C ALA A 115 -2.36 30.03 13.96
N ALA A 116 -3.67 30.35 13.91
CA ALA A 116 -4.72 29.41 14.26
C ALA A 116 -4.72 28.18 13.34
N GLY A 117 -4.61 28.40 12.02
CA GLY A 117 -4.50 27.33 11.03
C GLY A 117 -3.27 26.43 11.23
N ALA A 118 -2.14 27.02 11.58
CA ALA A 118 -0.91 26.30 11.90
C ALA A 118 -1.07 25.40 13.14
N VAL A 119 -1.66 25.93 14.21
CA VAL A 119 -1.92 25.17 15.45
C VAL A 119 -2.88 24.00 15.19
N LEU A 120 -3.99 24.23 14.48
CA LEU A 120 -4.95 23.19 14.16
C LEU A 120 -4.36 22.13 13.21
N SER A 121 -3.51 22.53 12.27
CA SER A 121 -2.79 21.57 11.41
C SER A 121 -1.79 20.75 12.23
N ALA A 122 -1.09 21.37 13.17
CA ALA A 122 -0.13 20.70 14.04
C ALA A 122 -0.80 19.68 14.97
N THR A 123 -2.01 19.95 15.46
CA THR A 123 -2.76 18.97 16.27
C THR A 123 -3.21 17.76 15.44
N LEU A 124 -3.68 17.98 14.21
CA LEU A 124 -3.99 16.89 13.27
C LEU A 124 -2.72 16.07 12.94
N ALA A 125 -1.60 16.75 12.67
CA ALA A 125 -0.31 16.11 12.42
C ALA A 125 0.17 15.27 13.63
N ALA A 126 0.03 15.80 14.84
CA ALA A 126 0.41 15.08 16.07
C ALA A 126 -0.46 13.84 16.28
N ALA A 127 -1.77 13.92 16.02
CA ALA A 127 -2.67 12.77 16.12
C ALA A 127 -2.26 11.63 15.16
N GLU A 128 -1.87 11.97 13.93
CA GLU A 128 -1.35 11.00 12.95
C GLU A 128 0.01 10.42 13.38
N LEU A 129 0.93 11.26 13.84
CA LEU A 129 2.27 10.83 14.29
C LEU A 129 2.23 9.84 15.46
N VAL A 130 1.25 9.95 16.36
CA VAL A 130 1.09 9.06 17.52
C VAL A 130 0.63 7.64 17.12
N SER A 131 0.00 7.48 15.95
CA SER A 131 -0.50 6.17 15.51
C SER A 131 0.63 5.18 15.18
N SER A 132 1.78 5.65 14.65
CA SER A 132 2.89 4.79 14.19
C SER A 132 3.58 4.07 15.33
N PRO A 133 4.00 4.79 16.39
CA PRO A 133 4.64 4.17 17.53
C PRO A 133 3.72 3.19 18.24
N ARG A 134 2.40 3.45 18.27
CA ARG A 134 1.42 2.53 18.88
C ARG A 134 1.36 1.20 18.12
N GLN A 135 1.19 1.23 16.80
CA GLN A 135 1.17 0.00 16.00
C GLN A 135 2.51 -0.76 16.12
N LEU A 136 3.64 -0.05 16.04
CA LEU A 136 4.95 -0.67 16.17
C LEU A 136 5.16 -1.30 17.56
N ARG A 137 4.62 -0.70 18.63
CA ARG A 137 4.63 -1.29 19.97
C ARG A 137 3.82 -2.58 20.01
N GLU A 138 2.64 -2.64 19.41
CA GLU A 138 1.82 -3.86 19.38
C GLU A 138 2.50 -4.97 18.56
N ILE A 139 3.06 -4.66 17.39
CA ILE A 139 3.85 -5.62 16.61
C ILE A 139 5.07 -6.11 17.39
N ARG A 140 5.77 -5.22 18.10
CA ARG A 140 6.90 -5.60 18.96
C ARG A 140 6.47 -6.52 20.11
N LYS A 141 5.39 -6.19 20.82
CA LYS A 141 4.85 -7.02 21.90
C LYS A 141 4.46 -8.40 21.38
N LEU A 142 3.76 -8.46 20.23
CA LEU A 142 3.37 -9.72 19.62
C LEU A 142 4.59 -10.53 19.20
N SER A 143 5.55 -9.90 18.50
CA SER A 143 6.80 -10.58 18.11
C SER A 143 7.55 -11.13 19.32
N ALA A 144 7.65 -10.38 20.42
CA ALA A 144 8.34 -10.82 21.62
C ALA A 144 7.63 -12.00 22.31
N ARG A 145 6.30 -12.01 22.32
CA ARG A 145 5.49 -13.13 22.85
C ARG A 145 5.63 -14.41 22.03
N LEU A 146 5.77 -14.28 20.71
CA LEU A 146 5.80 -15.40 19.77
C LEU A 146 7.21 -15.93 19.46
N ARG A 147 8.25 -15.38 20.10
CA ARG A 147 9.62 -15.88 19.93
C ARG A 147 9.72 -17.30 20.49
N ASP A 148 9.91 -18.27 19.60
CA ASP A 148 10.20 -19.67 19.94
C ASP A 148 11.67 -20.05 19.70
N GLY A 149 12.50 -19.09 19.27
CA GLY A 149 13.92 -19.29 18.94
C GLY A 149 14.16 -19.96 17.59
N ARG A 150 13.11 -20.31 16.83
CA ARG A 150 13.28 -20.87 15.48
C ARG A 150 13.76 -19.79 14.54
N THR A 151 14.60 -20.22 13.60
CA THR A 151 15.15 -19.34 12.59
C THR A 151 15.03 -19.95 11.21
N THR A 152 15.14 -19.11 10.19
CA THR A 152 15.13 -19.50 8.78
C THR A 152 16.19 -18.72 8.02
N ALA A 153 16.82 -19.34 7.02
CA ALA A 153 17.66 -18.61 6.09
C ALA A 153 16.80 -17.80 5.13
N VAL A 154 17.31 -16.64 4.72
CA VAL A 154 16.67 -15.74 3.77
C VAL A 154 17.52 -15.69 2.51
N GLY A 155 16.87 -15.89 1.36
CA GLY A 155 17.55 -15.90 0.07
C GLY A 155 17.93 -14.50 -0.43
N GLU A 156 18.64 -14.46 -1.56
CA GLU A 156 19.21 -13.22 -2.10
C GLU A 156 18.17 -12.30 -2.73
N ASN A 157 17.10 -12.88 -3.31
CA ASN A 157 16.05 -12.10 -3.96
C ASN A 157 15.31 -11.24 -2.93
N ALA A 158 15.02 -11.79 -1.75
CA ALA A 158 14.40 -11.07 -0.64
C ALA A 158 15.27 -9.90 -0.17
N PHE A 159 16.59 -10.08 -0.07
CA PHE A 159 17.51 -8.99 0.29
C PHE A 159 17.63 -7.91 -0.79
N SER A 160 17.54 -8.30 -2.06
CA SER A 160 17.57 -7.35 -3.18
C SER A 160 16.28 -6.54 -3.22
N ALA A 161 15.12 -7.19 -3.06
CA ALA A 161 13.82 -6.54 -2.94
C ALA A 161 13.75 -5.58 -1.73
N GLU A 162 14.23 -6.02 -0.56
CA GLU A 162 14.32 -5.20 0.67
C GLU A 162 15.15 -3.93 0.44
N ARG A 163 16.37 -4.08 -0.11
CA ARG A 163 17.27 -2.96 -0.40
C ARG A 163 16.65 -1.97 -1.38
N ARG A 164 16.02 -2.47 -2.43
CA ARG A 164 15.34 -1.63 -3.43
C ARG A 164 14.19 -0.85 -2.80
N GLU A 165 13.31 -1.48 -2.04
CA GLU A 165 12.15 -0.83 -1.39
C GLU A 165 12.55 0.27 -0.38
N LEU A 166 13.72 0.13 0.25
CA LEU A 166 14.31 1.16 1.09
C LEU A 166 14.95 2.29 0.27
N ALA A 167 15.59 1.96 -0.85
CA ALA A 167 16.27 2.92 -1.73
C ALA A 167 15.29 3.82 -2.50
N VAL A 168 14.13 3.31 -2.93
CA VAL A 168 13.13 4.07 -3.71
C VAL A 168 12.76 5.38 -3.02
N GLY A 169 12.53 5.37 -1.70
CA GLY A 169 12.19 6.58 -0.95
C GLY A 169 13.31 7.63 -0.97
N TRP A 170 14.57 7.19 -0.92
CA TRP A 170 15.73 8.07 -0.98
C TRP A 170 15.98 8.61 -2.38
N TRP A 171 15.72 7.85 -3.43
CA TRP A 171 15.81 8.34 -4.81
C TRP A 171 14.79 9.43 -5.11
N VAL A 172 13.55 9.28 -4.63
CA VAL A 172 12.53 10.34 -4.74
C VAL A 172 12.96 11.59 -3.97
N ALA A 173 13.47 11.43 -2.74
CA ALA A 173 14.00 12.56 -1.97
C ALA A 173 15.18 13.23 -2.68
N PHE A 174 16.11 12.47 -3.25
CA PHE A 174 17.23 13.00 -4.02
C PHE A 174 16.76 13.82 -5.23
N GLY A 175 15.82 13.29 -6.02
CA GLY A 175 15.23 14.02 -7.14
C GLY A 175 14.59 15.35 -6.71
N LEU A 176 13.83 15.35 -5.60
CA LEU A 176 13.26 16.57 -5.03
C LEU A 176 14.32 17.55 -4.52
N ALA A 177 15.44 17.05 -3.98
CA ALA A 177 16.56 17.89 -3.58
C ALA A 177 17.21 18.59 -4.78
N CYS A 178 17.43 17.87 -5.88
CA CYS A 178 17.95 18.45 -7.12
C CYS A 178 17.00 19.52 -7.69
N VAL A 179 15.69 19.22 -7.77
CA VAL A 179 14.68 20.19 -8.24
C VAL A 179 14.62 21.41 -7.34
N SER A 180 14.59 21.23 -6.02
CA SER A 180 14.56 22.33 -5.06
C SER A 180 15.81 23.20 -5.16
N ALA A 181 17.01 22.59 -5.28
CA ALA A 181 18.26 23.32 -5.43
C ALA A 181 18.31 24.12 -6.74
N ALA A 182 17.87 23.53 -7.86
CA ALA A 182 17.82 24.21 -9.15
C ALA A 182 16.87 25.41 -9.12
N LEU A 183 15.68 25.27 -8.52
CA LEU A 183 14.71 26.36 -8.41
C LEU A 183 15.18 27.47 -7.46
N TRP A 184 15.81 27.13 -6.33
CA TRP A 184 16.41 28.14 -5.44
C TRP A 184 17.58 28.87 -6.11
N ALA A 185 18.40 28.17 -6.90
CA ALA A 185 19.48 28.80 -7.65
C ALA A 185 18.96 29.73 -8.76
N TRP A 186 17.92 29.31 -9.48
CA TRP A 186 17.25 30.15 -10.49
C TRP A 186 16.64 31.38 -9.82
N PHE A 187 15.84 31.22 -8.77
CA PHE A 187 15.30 32.34 -8.01
C PHE A 187 16.40 33.30 -7.53
N ALA A 188 17.51 32.80 -6.97
CA ALA A 188 18.60 33.64 -6.50
C ALA A 188 19.24 34.45 -7.64
N ALA A 189 19.44 33.83 -8.82
CA ALA A 189 19.97 34.52 -9.99
C ALA A 189 18.98 35.60 -10.48
N ASP A 190 17.72 35.25 -10.64
CA ASP A 190 16.68 36.15 -11.14
C ASP A 190 16.45 37.33 -10.21
N TRP A 191 16.35 37.09 -8.90
CA TRP A 191 16.21 38.13 -7.90
C TRP A 191 17.43 39.06 -7.82
N THR A 192 18.64 38.51 -8.01
CA THR A 192 19.87 39.32 -8.06
C THR A 192 19.91 40.21 -9.30
N ILE A 193 19.49 39.67 -10.45
CA ILE A 193 19.37 40.42 -11.70
C ILE A 193 18.32 41.54 -11.55
N ALA A 194 17.13 41.22 -11.03
CA ALA A 194 16.06 42.18 -10.84
C ALA A 194 16.46 43.35 -9.91
N ARG A 195 17.23 43.07 -8.85
CA ARG A 195 17.78 44.12 -7.97
C ARG A 195 18.76 45.07 -8.65
N GLY A 196 19.40 44.62 -9.74
CA GLY A 196 20.33 45.42 -10.53
C GLY A 196 19.69 46.15 -11.72
N GLN A 197 18.40 45.90 -12.00
CA GLN A 197 17.70 46.48 -13.13
C GLN A 197 16.96 47.77 -12.75
N THR A 198 16.80 48.66 -13.73
CA THR A 198 15.88 49.80 -13.60
C THR A 198 14.44 49.30 -13.56
N PRO A 199 13.55 49.92 -12.77
CA PRO A 199 12.14 49.55 -12.71
C PRO A 199 11.50 49.50 -14.11
N PRO A 200 10.64 48.50 -14.38
CA PRO A 200 10.00 48.37 -15.68
C PRO A 200 9.05 49.55 -15.93
N SER A 201 8.90 49.95 -17.20
CA SER A 201 8.14 51.15 -17.58
C SER A 201 6.63 51.05 -17.32
N ASP A 202 6.11 49.84 -17.17
CA ASP A 202 4.73 49.55 -16.80
C ASP A 202 4.50 49.59 -15.27
N GLY A 203 5.56 49.73 -14.47
CA GLY A 203 5.50 49.75 -13.02
C GLY A 203 5.13 48.41 -12.39
N GLY A 204 5.20 47.30 -13.14
CA GLY A 204 4.85 45.97 -12.64
C GLY A 204 5.75 45.51 -11.48
N PRO A 205 5.23 44.75 -10.50
CA PRO A 205 6.04 44.20 -9.42
C PRO A 205 6.90 43.01 -9.91
N PHE A 206 7.98 42.74 -9.19
CA PHE A 206 8.74 41.50 -9.33
C PHE A 206 7.91 40.31 -8.81
N ALA A 207 7.78 39.26 -9.62
CA ALA A 207 6.99 38.08 -9.31
C ALA A 207 7.89 36.84 -9.18
N PRO A 208 8.29 36.43 -7.96
CA PRO A 208 9.27 35.36 -7.75
C PRO A 208 8.63 33.96 -7.82
N TYR A 209 8.05 33.59 -8.97
CA TYR A 209 7.33 32.32 -9.13
C TYR A 209 8.22 31.10 -8.86
N GLU A 210 9.50 31.16 -9.18
CA GLU A 210 10.49 30.12 -8.92
C GLU A 210 10.58 29.81 -7.43
N SER A 211 10.49 30.83 -6.57
CA SER A 211 10.53 30.66 -5.10
C SER A 211 9.32 29.90 -4.55
N VAL A 212 8.15 30.03 -5.20
CA VAL A 212 6.92 29.28 -4.85
C VAL A 212 7.12 27.80 -5.09
N PHE A 213 7.61 27.44 -6.29
CA PHE A 213 7.88 26.04 -6.63
C PHE A 213 9.08 25.49 -5.85
N ALA A 214 10.10 26.32 -5.58
CA ALA A 214 11.24 25.93 -4.76
C ALA A 214 10.81 25.56 -3.34
N LEU A 215 9.96 26.38 -2.72
CA LEU A 215 9.43 26.13 -1.38
C LEU A 215 8.53 24.88 -1.35
N ALA A 216 7.65 24.71 -2.34
CA ALA A 216 6.84 23.51 -2.48
C ALA A 216 7.71 22.23 -2.59
N ALA A 217 8.76 22.29 -3.42
CA ALA A 217 9.73 21.20 -3.56
C ALA A 217 10.50 20.93 -2.25
N THR A 218 10.89 21.98 -1.51
CA THR A 218 11.54 21.84 -0.19
C THR A 218 10.63 21.17 0.85
N LEU A 219 9.34 21.53 0.88
CA LEU A 219 8.37 20.91 1.78
C LEU A 219 8.14 19.43 1.44
N LEU A 220 8.01 19.12 0.14
CA LEU A 220 7.94 17.75 -0.34
C LEU A 220 9.20 16.97 0.04
N LEU A 221 10.38 17.54 -0.19
CA LEU A 221 11.66 16.96 0.19
C LEU A 221 11.68 16.60 1.68
N ALA A 222 11.32 17.53 2.57
CA ALA A 222 11.28 17.28 4.00
C ALA A 222 10.32 16.12 4.36
N VAL A 223 9.15 16.08 3.73
CA VAL A 223 8.16 14.99 3.90
C VAL A 223 8.72 13.65 3.45
N PHE A 224 9.34 13.57 2.28
CA PHE A 224 9.89 12.33 1.74
C PHE A 224 11.14 11.87 2.49
N CYS A 225 12.02 12.78 2.91
CA CYS A 225 13.13 12.48 3.83
C CYS A 225 12.61 11.92 5.15
N GLY A 226 11.59 12.55 5.76
CA GLY A 226 10.97 12.06 6.98
C GLY A 226 10.37 10.66 6.82
N LYS A 227 9.69 10.39 5.70
CA LYS A 227 9.18 9.04 5.37
C LYS A 227 10.30 8.02 5.22
N ALA A 228 11.36 8.36 4.47
CA ALA A 228 12.48 7.47 4.21
C ALA A 228 13.25 7.15 5.50
N ALA A 229 13.53 8.17 6.32
CA ALA A 229 14.18 8.03 7.62
C ALA A 229 13.33 7.20 8.59
N HIS A 230 12.02 7.48 8.70
CA HIS A 230 11.10 6.70 9.54
C HIS A 230 11.04 5.24 9.10
N ARG A 231 10.87 5.00 7.78
CA ARG A 231 10.87 3.64 7.21
C ARG A 231 12.16 2.91 7.53
N TRP A 232 13.31 3.54 7.30
CA TRP A 232 14.62 2.95 7.59
C TRP A 232 14.80 2.64 9.08
N TRP A 233 14.38 3.55 9.96
CA TRP A 233 14.44 3.35 11.41
C TRP A 233 13.57 2.18 11.86
N VAL A 234 12.30 2.12 11.43
CA VAL A 234 11.40 1.01 11.75
C VAL A 234 11.94 -0.32 11.19
N HIS A 235 12.39 -0.29 9.94
CA HIS A 235 12.95 -1.45 9.25
C HIS A 235 14.14 -2.05 10.02
N ARG A 236 15.03 -1.22 10.59
CA ARG A 236 16.17 -1.69 11.38
C ARG A 236 15.76 -2.64 12.53
N TYR A 237 14.58 -2.47 13.10
CA TYR A 237 14.03 -3.35 14.13
C TYR A 237 13.29 -4.56 13.55
N ALA A 238 12.57 -4.38 12.45
CA ALA A 238 11.73 -5.43 11.89
C ALA A 238 12.52 -6.46 11.09
N ARG A 239 13.65 -6.05 10.48
CA ARG A 239 14.50 -6.90 9.61
C ARG A 239 15.03 -8.17 10.24
N GLN A 240 14.90 -8.35 11.56
CA GLN A 240 15.32 -9.55 12.27
C GLN A 240 14.30 -10.69 12.16
N PHE A 241 13.08 -10.41 11.69
CA PHE A 241 11.97 -11.36 11.69
C PHE A 241 11.48 -11.69 10.27
N VAL A 242 11.05 -12.94 10.10
CA VAL A 242 10.15 -13.39 9.03
C VAL A 242 8.85 -13.82 9.68
N TRP A 243 7.75 -13.17 9.31
CA TRP A 243 6.41 -13.50 9.80
C TRP A 243 5.76 -14.50 8.87
N ILE A 244 5.39 -15.68 9.34
CA ILE A 244 4.54 -16.60 8.58
C ILE A 244 3.12 -16.07 8.62
N VAL A 245 2.51 -15.89 7.45
CA VAL A 245 1.15 -15.35 7.33
C VAL A 245 0.16 -16.50 7.51
N PRO A 246 -0.68 -16.51 8.56
CA PRO A 246 -1.59 -17.63 8.85
C PRO A 246 -2.86 -17.60 7.99
N GLY A 247 -3.05 -16.54 7.19
CA GLY A 247 -4.20 -16.37 6.31
C GLY A 247 -4.38 -14.93 5.83
N PRO A 248 -5.42 -14.70 5.02
CA PRO A 248 -5.68 -13.43 4.31
C PRO A 248 -6.23 -12.32 5.21
N SER A 249 -6.71 -12.62 6.42
CA SER A 249 -7.48 -11.71 7.30
C SER A 249 -6.63 -10.65 8.05
N GLY A 250 -5.44 -10.34 7.53
CA GLY A 250 -4.41 -9.54 8.18
C GLY A 250 -4.51 -8.02 8.03
N PRO A 251 -3.46 -7.29 8.49
CA PRO A 251 -3.32 -5.85 8.28
C PRO A 251 -2.72 -5.48 6.91
N VAL A 252 -2.27 -6.47 6.13
CA VAL A 252 -1.60 -6.28 4.85
C VAL A 252 -2.07 -7.31 3.83
N TRP A 253 -1.98 -6.95 2.56
CA TRP A 253 -2.22 -7.78 1.40
C TRP A 253 -0.97 -7.78 0.51
N ALA A 254 -0.64 -8.92 -0.08
CA ALA A 254 0.36 -9.00 -1.13
C ALA A 254 0.07 -10.16 -2.06
N GLN A 255 0.36 -9.95 -3.33
CA GLN A 255 0.27 -10.99 -4.34
C GLN A 255 1.16 -12.18 -3.94
N GLY A 256 0.56 -13.38 -3.94
CA GLY A 256 1.26 -14.61 -3.57
C GLY A 256 1.26 -14.95 -2.07
N LEU A 257 0.59 -14.16 -1.21
CA LEU A 257 0.20 -14.59 0.14
C LEU A 257 -1.12 -15.38 0.14
N ASP A 258 -1.89 -15.30 -0.94
CA ASP A 258 -3.18 -15.96 -1.06
C ASP A 258 -3.02 -17.49 -1.12
N PRO A 259 -3.93 -18.25 -0.48
CA PRO A 259 -3.93 -19.71 -0.60
C PRO A 259 -4.18 -20.13 -2.06
N SER A 260 -3.84 -21.37 -2.38
CA SER A 260 -4.19 -21.94 -3.69
C SER A 260 -5.71 -22.12 -3.79
N TYR A 261 -6.28 -21.62 -4.87
CA TYR A 261 -7.70 -21.77 -5.19
C TYR A 261 -7.89 -22.69 -6.40
N GLY A 262 -9.07 -23.26 -6.49
CA GLY A 262 -9.50 -24.12 -7.59
C GLY A 262 -9.70 -23.37 -8.89
N GLY A 263 -10.43 -24.00 -9.82
CA GLY A 263 -10.85 -23.36 -11.06
C GLY A 263 -9.75 -23.19 -12.11
N LYS A 264 -8.56 -23.75 -11.87
CA LYS A 264 -7.38 -23.61 -12.74
C LYS A 264 -6.95 -24.95 -13.29
N LEU A 265 -6.61 -24.97 -14.58
CA LEU A 265 -6.06 -26.12 -15.26
C LEU A 265 -4.58 -25.85 -15.59
N GLU A 266 -3.68 -26.75 -15.20
CA GLU A 266 -2.28 -26.64 -15.61
C GLU A 266 -2.16 -26.91 -17.13
N PRO A 267 -1.23 -26.27 -17.85
CA PRO A 267 -1.06 -26.48 -19.30
C PRO A 267 -0.81 -27.94 -19.69
N LYS A 268 -0.23 -28.75 -18.80
CA LYS A 268 -0.04 -30.19 -19.07
C LYS A 268 -1.33 -31.00 -18.93
N GLU A 269 -2.28 -30.51 -18.12
CA GLU A 269 -3.58 -31.15 -17.94
C GLU A 269 -4.50 -30.81 -19.13
N SER A 270 -4.35 -29.65 -19.77
CA SER A 270 -5.12 -29.30 -20.98
C SER A 270 -4.80 -30.19 -22.18
N ASP A 271 -3.60 -30.77 -22.24
CA ASP A 271 -3.20 -31.72 -23.30
C ASP A 271 -3.92 -33.09 -23.23
N ALA A 272 -4.76 -33.31 -22.21
CA ALA A 272 -5.48 -34.57 -22.05
C ALA A 272 -6.38 -34.88 -23.26
N PRO A 273 -6.39 -36.11 -23.80
CA PRO A 273 -7.21 -36.45 -24.96
C PRO A 273 -8.70 -36.17 -24.73
N GLY A 274 -9.30 -35.34 -25.60
CA GLY A 274 -10.71 -34.95 -25.52
C GLY A 274 -10.99 -33.75 -24.60
N CYS A 275 -9.95 -33.10 -24.07
CA CYS A 275 -10.09 -31.82 -23.38
C CYS A 275 -10.38 -30.69 -24.37
N THR A 276 -11.35 -29.83 -24.04
CA THR A 276 -11.74 -28.65 -24.84
C THR A 276 -11.43 -27.33 -24.14
N CYS A 277 -10.85 -27.35 -22.94
CA CYS A 277 -10.67 -26.16 -22.11
C CYS A 277 -9.78 -25.09 -22.78
N ASP A 278 -8.75 -25.52 -23.50
CA ASP A 278 -7.81 -24.60 -24.17
C ASP A 278 -8.49 -23.89 -25.35
N GLU A 279 -9.15 -24.67 -26.23
CA GLU A 279 -9.93 -24.14 -27.36
C GLU A 279 -11.04 -23.17 -26.90
N GLU A 280 -11.73 -23.48 -25.80
CA GLU A 280 -12.78 -22.60 -25.25
C GLU A 280 -12.20 -21.34 -24.58
N THR A 281 -11.00 -21.43 -24.01
CA THR A 281 -10.27 -20.26 -23.49
C THR A 281 -9.92 -19.32 -24.64
N GLU A 282 -9.34 -19.84 -25.73
CA GLU A 282 -9.02 -19.08 -26.95
C GLU A 282 -10.27 -18.46 -27.60
N ARG A 283 -11.40 -19.17 -27.61
CA ARG A 283 -12.68 -18.62 -28.12
C ARG A 283 -13.23 -17.49 -27.26
N ARG A 284 -13.08 -17.58 -25.94
CA ARG A 284 -13.56 -16.55 -25.00
C ARG A 284 -12.73 -15.28 -25.05
N ASP A 285 -11.41 -15.41 -25.21
CA ASP A 285 -10.47 -14.29 -25.21
C ASP A 285 -9.53 -14.35 -26.44
N PRO A 286 -10.05 -14.10 -27.67
CA PRO A 286 -9.28 -14.23 -28.90
C PRO A 286 -8.19 -13.15 -29.07
N GLU A 287 -8.14 -12.14 -28.20
CA GLU A 287 -7.12 -11.07 -28.22
C GLU A 287 -5.84 -11.44 -27.45
N TYR A 288 -5.81 -12.58 -26.76
CA TYR A 288 -4.68 -13.02 -25.93
C TYR A 288 -4.01 -14.28 -26.51
N ASP A 289 -2.95 -14.09 -27.31
CA ASP A 289 -2.11 -15.17 -27.90
C ASP A 289 -1.38 -16.03 -26.83
N GLU A 290 -1.20 -15.50 -25.62
CA GLU A 290 -0.70 -16.23 -24.46
C GLU A 290 -1.50 -15.80 -23.23
N SER A 291 -2.12 -16.75 -22.51
CA SER A 291 -2.81 -16.48 -21.24
C SER A 291 -1.83 -15.75 -20.30
N PRO A 292 -2.09 -14.50 -19.89
CA PRO A 292 -1.18 -13.72 -19.05
C PRO A 292 -1.00 -14.31 -17.64
N VAL A 293 -1.73 -15.38 -17.34
CA VAL A 293 -1.87 -15.95 -16.00
C VAL A 293 -1.21 -17.32 -15.82
N GLY A 294 -0.61 -17.88 -16.88
CA GLY A 294 0.15 -19.14 -16.81
C GLY A 294 -0.69 -20.39 -16.49
N TYR A 295 -2.01 -20.32 -16.72
CA TYR A 295 -2.96 -21.44 -16.60
C TYR A 295 -4.07 -21.32 -17.64
N VAL A 296 -4.75 -22.44 -17.93
CA VAL A 296 -5.90 -22.55 -18.84
C VAL A 296 -7.19 -22.41 -18.03
N LEU A 297 -8.17 -21.67 -18.56
CA LEU A 297 -9.48 -21.53 -17.90
C LEU A 297 -10.29 -22.81 -18.11
N LEU A 298 -11.04 -23.22 -17.10
CA LEU A 298 -11.86 -24.42 -17.19
C LEU A 298 -13.14 -24.15 -17.94
N ASP A 299 -13.45 -25.05 -18.86
CA ASP A 299 -14.80 -25.20 -19.40
C ASP A 299 -15.61 -26.17 -18.52
N ASP A 300 -16.78 -25.72 -18.09
CA ASP A 300 -17.70 -26.50 -17.26
C ASP A 300 -18.30 -27.69 -18.00
N TYR A 301 -18.29 -27.65 -19.34
CA TYR A 301 -18.81 -28.69 -20.22
C TYR A 301 -17.72 -29.58 -20.84
N CYS A 302 -16.46 -29.38 -20.46
CA CYS A 302 -15.36 -30.20 -20.95
C CYS A 302 -15.56 -31.67 -20.57
N ALA A 303 -15.43 -32.59 -21.52
CA ALA A 303 -15.63 -34.02 -21.27
C ALA A 303 -14.63 -34.61 -20.26
N VAL A 304 -13.47 -33.96 -20.07
CA VAL A 304 -12.39 -34.41 -19.18
C VAL A 304 -12.40 -33.69 -17.83
N HIS A 305 -12.56 -32.36 -17.85
CA HIS A 305 -12.42 -31.51 -16.65
C HIS A 305 -13.72 -30.79 -16.26
N GLY A 306 -14.83 -31.05 -16.95
CA GLY A 306 -16.12 -30.41 -16.70
C GLY A 306 -16.80 -30.87 -15.41
N ILE A 307 -17.84 -30.15 -15.02
CA ILE A 307 -18.61 -30.38 -13.78
C ILE A 307 -19.19 -31.80 -13.76
N ASP A 308 -19.75 -32.25 -14.89
CA ASP A 308 -20.34 -33.58 -15.00
C ASP A 308 -19.31 -34.68 -14.75
N THR A 309 -18.07 -34.50 -15.23
CA THR A 309 -16.98 -35.46 -15.01
C THR A 309 -16.55 -35.48 -13.54
N VAL A 310 -16.39 -34.31 -12.90
CA VAL A 310 -16.11 -34.21 -11.45
C VAL A 310 -17.19 -34.93 -10.62
N ASN A 311 -18.45 -34.76 -10.99
CA ASN A 311 -19.59 -35.33 -10.28
C ASN A 311 -19.79 -36.83 -10.55
N ALA A 312 -19.38 -37.32 -11.72
CA ALA A 312 -19.45 -38.74 -12.08
C ALA A 312 -18.29 -39.57 -11.51
N MET A 313 -17.21 -38.94 -11.01
CA MET A 313 -16.07 -39.68 -10.45
C MET A 313 -16.46 -40.54 -9.26
N HIS A 314 -15.89 -41.75 -9.20
CA HIS A 314 -15.88 -42.57 -8.00
C HIS A 314 -14.97 -41.95 -6.92
N HIS A 315 -15.25 -42.24 -5.65
CA HIS A 315 -14.51 -41.69 -4.50
C HIS A 315 -13.00 -41.91 -4.61
N ASP A 316 -12.54 -43.11 -4.97
CA ASP A 316 -11.11 -43.40 -5.08
C ASP A 316 -10.43 -42.59 -6.19
N ALA A 317 -11.10 -42.40 -7.33
CA ALA A 317 -10.59 -41.59 -8.44
C ALA A 317 -10.55 -40.10 -8.07
N PHE A 318 -11.57 -39.63 -7.34
CA PHE A 318 -11.60 -38.27 -6.80
C PHE A 318 -10.44 -38.06 -5.82
N LEU A 319 -10.23 -38.97 -4.88
CA LEU A 319 -9.15 -38.89 -3.89
C LEU A 319 -7.76 -38.92 -4.53
N ALA A 320 -7.55 -39.74 -5.56
CA ALA A 320 -6.30 -39.79 -6.31
C ALA A 320 -5.97 -38.47 -7.02
N THR A 321 -7.00 -37.69 -7.36
CA THR A 321 -6.89 -36.46 -8.14
C THR A 321 -7.08 -35.20 -7.29
N ALA A 322 -7.45 -35.33 -6.01
CA ALA A 322 -7.89 -34.24 -5.13
C ALA A 322 -6.91 -33.06 -4.97
N ARG A 323 -5.65 -33.22 -5.38
CA ARG A 323 -4.64 -32.15 -5.39
C ARG A 323 -4.73 -31.23 -6.61
N SER A 324 -5.33 -31.68 -7.71
CA SER A 324 -5.45 -30.89 -8.93
C SER A 324 -6.44 -29.74 -8.71
N ALA A 325 -6.03 -28.53 -9.05
CA ALA A 325 -6.82 -27.32 -8.82
C ALA A 325 -8.15 -27.35 -9.61
N TRP A 326 -8.22 -28.03 -10.74
CA TRP A 326 -9.40 -28.05 -11.58
C TRP A 326 -10.62 -28.78 -10.99
N LEU A 327 -10.41 -29.69 -10.05
CA LEU A 327 -11.53 -30.37 -9.36
C LEU A 327 -12.36 -29.41 -8.50
N TRP A 328 -11.71 -28.34 -8.03
CA TRP A 328 -12.25 -27.42 -7.05
C TRP A 328 -12.86 -26.21 -7.75
N ASP A 329 -13.88 -25.66 -7.12
CA ASP A 329 -14.46 -24.39 -7.55
C ASP A 329 -13.40 -23.26 -7.51
N GLU A 330 -13.50 -22.29 -8.42
CA GLU A 330 -12.56 -21.16 -8.51
C GLU A 330 -12.47 -20.33 -7.22
N SER A 331 -13.55 -20.34 -6.43
CA SER A 331 -13.64 -19.64 -5.18
C SER A 331 -13.36 -20.55 -3.97
N SER A 332 -13.18 -21.85 -4.19
CA SER A 332 -12.80 -22.81 -3.16
C SER A 332 -11.28 -22.99 -3.08
N ARG A 333 -10.78 -23.31 -1.88
CA ARG A 333 -9.37 -23.62 -1.69
C ARG A 333 -9.06 -25.04 -2.18
N VAL A 334 -7.85 -25.23 -2.70
CA VAL A 334 -7.32 -26.57 -2.98
C VAL A 334 -6.83 -27.19 -1.67
N PRO A 335 -7.18 -28.45 -1.34
CA PRO A 335 -6.68 -29.10 -0.14
C PRO A 335 -5.18 -29.30 -0.23
N GLN A 336 -4.53 -29.16 0.91
CA GLN A 336 -3.10 -29.36 1.06
C GLN A 336 -2.86 -30.46 2.09
N THR A 337 -1.75 -31.19 1.92
CA THR A 337 -1.22 -31.99 3.05
C THR A 337 -0.68 -31.03 4.12
N LYS A 338 -0.51 -31.53 5.35
CA LYS A 338 0.13 -30.74 6.41
C LYS A 338 1.55 -30.32 6.02
N ASP A 339 2.26 -31.18 5.29
CA ASP A 339 3.62 -30.90 4.82
C ASP A 339 3.61 -29.89 3.68
N ASP A 340 2.66 -29.97 2.74
CA ASP A 340 2.48 -28.98 1.66
C ASP A 340 2.14 -27.61 2.22
N ALA A 341 1.26 -27.52 3.23
CA ALA A 341 0.93 -26.25 3.88
C ALA A 341 2.16 -25.60 4.56
N ILE A 342 3.08 -26.42 5.07
CA ILE A 342 4.36 -25.94 5.61
C ILE A 342 5.32 -25.56 4.48
N ALA A 343 5.41 -26.35 3.42
CA ALA A 343 6.29 -26.14 2.27
C ALA A 343 5.87 -24.94 1.41
N SER A 344 4.57 -24.67 1.30
CA SER A 344 4.00 -23.51 0.62
C SER A 344 3.79 -22.34 1.57
N SER A 345 4.36 -22.37 2.78
CA SER A 345 4.15 -21.28 3.74
C SER A 345 4.67 -19.97 3.18
N THR A 346 3.79 -18.98 3.19
CA THR A 346 4.08 -17.63 2.75
C THR A 346 4.35 -16.77 3.98
N GLY A 347 5.19 -15.75 3.80
CA GLY A 347 5.59 -14.90 4.89
C GLY A 347 5.96 -13.50 4.47
N LEU A 348 6.26 -12.69 5.46
CA LEU A 348 6.67 -11.30 5.31
C LEU A 348 7.99 -11.07 6.03
N LEU A 349 9.02 -10.80 5.25
CA LEU A 349 10.30 -10.34 5.77
C LEU A 349 10.19 -8.89 6.22
N ALA A 350 10.70 -8.60 7.41
CA ALA A 350 10.80 -7.24 7.95
C ALA A 350 9.46 -6.49 8.13
N PHE A 351 8.34 -7.21 8.30
CA PHE A 351 7.03 -6.61 8.54
C PHE A 351 7.01 -5.73 9.79
N ALA A 352 6.48 -4.51 9.63
CA ALA A 352 6.39 -3.50 10.68
C ALA A 352 5.10 -2.67 10.58
N GLY A 353 4.02 -3.27 10.07
CA GLY A 353 2.74 -2.59 9.88
C GLY A 353 2.82 -1.53 8.78
N TYR A 354 2.19 -0.39 9.01
CA TYR A 354 2.01 0.64 7.99
C TYR A 354 3.29 1.36 7.57
N ALA A 355 4.29 1.34 8.45
CA ALA A 355 5.58 1.96 8.18
C ALA A 355 6.34 1.16 7.11
N PHE A 356 6.20 -0.18 7.14
CA PHE A 356 6.78 -1.11 6.19
C PHE A 356 5.97 -2.42 6.17
N GLY A 357 5.23 -2.67 5.08
CA GLY A 357 4.35 -3.84 4.93
C GLY A 357 5.09 -5.18 4.86
N GLY A 358 6.42 -5.17 4.80
CA GLY A 358 7.24 -6.37 4.68
C GLY A 358 7.40 -6.83 3.23
N ILE A 359 8.47 -7.56 2.94
CA ILE A 359 8.69 -8.17 1.63
C ILE A 359 8.04 -9.55 1.63
N PRO A 360 7.10 -9.84 0.71
CA PRO A 360 6.55 -11.18 0.53
C PRO A 360 7.66 -12.18 0.24
N VAL A 361 7.69 -13.25 1.02
CA VAL A 361 8.62 -14.37 0.88
C VAL A 361 7.85 -15.68 0.88
N LYS A 362 8.33 -16.66 0.13
CA LYS A 362 7.81 -18.02 0.12
C LYS A 362 8.88 -18.97 0.63
N ARG A 363 8.45 -20.02 1.32
CA ARG A 363 9.35 -21.08 1.74
C ARG A 363 9.81 -21.88 0.54
N ASP A 364 11.09 -22.23 0.53
CA ASP A 364 11.69 -23.18 -0.41
C ASP A 364 12.51 -24.23 0.36
N ALA A 365 13.26 -25.06 -0.37
CA ALA A 365 14.11 -26.09 0.21
C ALA A 365 15.30 -25.54 1.01
N HIS A 366 15.61 -24.25 0.91
CA HIS A 366 16.81 -23.61 1.46
C HIS A 366 16.48 -22.55 2.53
N GLY A 367 15.22 -22.13 2.65
CA GLY A 367 14.76 -21.14 3.61
C GLY A 367 13.49 -20.44 3.15
N MET A 368 13.48 -19.12 3.26
CA MET A 368 12.43 -18.23 2.76
C MET A 368 13.05 -17.25 1.77
N ASP A 369 12.53 -17.14 0.56
CA ASP A 369 13.00 -16.15 -0.42
C ASP A 369 11.85 -15.44 -1.12
N ALA A 370 12.12 -14.28 -1.69
CA ALA A 370 11.20 -13.63 -2.61
C ALA A 370 11.23 -14.37 -3.94
N LEU A 371 10.07 -14.47 -4.60
CA LEU A 371 9.97 -15.07 -5.93
C LEU A 371 10.88 -14.38 -6.95
N ASP A 372 11.03 -13.06 -6.81
CA ASP A 372 11.80 -12.22 -7.72
C ASP A 372 12.36 -11.00 -6.95
N PRO A 373 13.58 -10.51 -7.28
CA PRO A 373 14.18 -9.34 -6.63
C PRO A 373 13.40 -8.03 -6.84
N HIS A 374 12.44 -8.02 -7.75
CA HIS A 374 11.54 -6.91 -8.05
C HIS A 374 10.15 -7.01 -7.40
N VAL A 375 9.94 -7.97 -6.48
CA VAL A 375 8.75 -7.99 -5.63
C VAL A 375 8.68 -6.73 -4.77
N SER A 376 7.53 -6.05 -4.82
CA SER A 376 7.26 -4.90 -3.94
C SER A 376 6.82 -5.35 -2.55
N LYS A 377 6.98 -4.45 -1.58
CA LYS A 377 6.48 -4.68 -0.22
C LYS A 377 4.96 -4.90 -0.23
N ALA A 378 4.45 -5.64 0.75
CA ALA A 378 3.02 -5.83 0.94
C ALA A 378 2.31 -4.48 1.10
N GLU A 379 1.13 -4.40 0.49
CA GLU A 379 0.23 -3.28 0.61
C GLU A 379 -0.55 -3.36 1.91
N GLU A 380 -0.94 -2.21 2.43
CA GLU A 380 -1.64 -2.14 3.70
C GLU A 380 -3.14 -2.06 3.48
N LEU A 381 -3.90 -2.88 4.20
CA LEU A 381 -5.36 -2.84 4.18
C LEU A 381 -5.87 -1.71 5.09
N LYS A 382 -6.80 -0.90 4.58
CA LYS A 382 -7.45 0.16 5.36
C LYS A 382 -8.56 -0.44 6.22
N GLN A 383 -8.83 0.20 7.35
CA GLN A 383 -9.95 -0.16 8.22
C GLN A 383 -11.32 0.02 7.53
N SER A 384 -11.40 0.92 6.54
CA SER A 384 -12.58 1.14 5.71
C SER A 384 -12.71 0.15 4.56
N ASP A 385 -11.67 -0.66 4.29
CA ASP A 385 -11.77 -1.80 3.39
C ASP A 385 -12.51 -2.91 4.15
N HIS A 386 -13.70 -2.55 4.65
CA HIS A 386 -14.50 -3.33 5.56
C HIS A 386 -14.69 -4.72 4.99
N ASP A 387 -14.53 -5.67 5.90
CA ASP A 387 -14.76 -7.09 5.80
C ASP A 387 -16.07 -7.44 5.06
N THR A 388 -16.08 -7.34 3.73
CA THR A 388 -16.32 -8.58 3.02
C THR A 388 -14.93 -9.12 2.75
N PRO A 389 -14.33 -9.95 3.65
CA PRO A 389 -13.25 -10.82 3.21
C PRO A 389 -13.76 -11.39 1.88
N ALA A 390 -13.00 -11.32 0.79
CA ALA A 390 -13.48 -11.76 -0.54
C ALA A 390 -14.42 -12.98 -0.43
N TRP A 391 -14.00 -13.97 0.38
CA TRP A 391 -14.71 -15.02 1.16
C TRP A 391 -16.19 -14.86 1.60
N SER A 392 -16.74 -13.66 1.67
CA SER A 392 -18.10 -13.33 2.15
C SER A 392 -18.89 -12.55 1.11
N GLU A 393 -18.26 -12.20 -0.02
CA GLU A 393 -19.01 -12.03 -1.24
C GLU A 393 -19.69 -13.37 -1.55
N PRO A 394 -20.94 -13.35 -2.05
CA PRO A 394 -21.70 -14.57 -2.32
C PRO A 394 -20.95 -15.64 -3.13
N LYS A 395 -20.03 -15.21 -4.02
CA LYS A 395 -19.24 -16.11 -4.88
C LYS A 395 -18.21 -16.96 -4.12
N PHE A 396 -17.76 -16.51 -2.95
CA PHE A 396 -16.80 -17.27 -2.13
C PHE A 396 -17.45 -17.99 -0.93
N LEU A 397 -18.78 -17.97 -0.86
CA LEU A 397 -19.52 -18.83 0.05
C LEU A 397 -19.75 -20.19 -0.62
N PRO A 398 -19.71 -21.31 0.14
CA PRO A 398 -20.07 -22.60 -0.41
C PRO A 398 -21.48 -22.54 -0.99
N PRO A 399 -21.74 -23.22 -2.13
CA PRO A 399 -23.08 -23.31 -2.69
C PRO A 399 -24.07 -23.85 -1.65
N ALA A 400 -25.34 -23.43 -1.79
CA ALA A 400 -26.40 -23.81 -0.86
C ALA A 400 -26.49 -25.34 -0.66
N GLU A 401 -26.74 -25.78 0.57
CA GLU A 401 -26.82 -27.20 0.97
C GLU A 401 -27.79 -28.03 0.12
N GLN A 402 -28.79 -27.38 -0.49
CA GLN A 402 -29.82 -28.02 -1.33
C GLN A 402 -29.28 -28.65 -2.63
N GLY A 403 -28.00 -28.45 -2.97
CA GLY A 403 -27.35 -28.98 -4.17
C GLY A 403 -26.29 -30.06 -3.93
N ILE A 404 -26.07 -30.51 -2.69
CA ILE A 404 -25.00 -31.47 -2.36
C ILE A 404 -25.30 -32.84 -2.97
N LEU A 405 -24.30 -33.37 -3.68
CA LEU A 405 -24.31 -34.73 -4.23
C LEU A 405 -23.78 -35.72 -3.20
N ASP A 406 -22.60 -35.44 -2.66
CA ASP A 406 -21.98 -36.20 -1.58
C ASP A 406 -20.85 -35.42 -0.89
N THR A 407 -20.30 -36.05 0.15
CA THR A 407 -19.22 -35.53 0.98
C THR A 407 -18.13 -36.59 1.09
N ILE A 408 -16.88 -36.24 0.79
CA ILE A 408 -15.73 -37.16 0.70
C ILE A 408 -14.67 -36.73 1.74
N ASP A 409 -14.35 -37.62 2.68
CA ASP A 409 -13.23 -37.43 3.60
C ASP A 409 -11.90 -37.51 2.84
N LEU A 410 -11.08 -36.47 2.96
CA LEU A 410 -9.79 -36.36 2.27
C LEU A 410 -8.64 -36.97 3.07
N ALA A 411 -8.86 -37.33 4.34
CA ALA A 411 -7.83 -37.93 5.20
C ALA A 411 -7.17 -39.19 4.61
N PRO A 412 -7.87 -40.11 3.92
CA PRO A 412 -7.25 -41.27 3.26
C PRO A 412 -6.21 -40.91 2.20
N ALA A 413 -6.33 -39.73 1.56
CA ALA A 413 -5.35 -39.20 0.61
C ALA A 413 -4.22 -38.38 1.28
N GLY A 414 -4.20 -38.33 2.62
CA GLY A 414 -3.25 -37.53 3.41
C GLY A 414 -3.54 -36.02 3.38
N LEU A 415 -4.72 -35.63 2.90
CA LEU A 415 -5.14 -34.25 2.73
C LEU A 415 -6.02 -33.80 3.90
N SER A 416 -6.08 -32.50 4.14
CA SER A 416 -6.89 -31.91 5.21
C SER A 416 -8.28 -31.48 4.72
N GLY A 417 -9.29 -31.65 5.58
CA GLY A 417 -10.67 -31.24 5.31
C GLY A 417 -11.52 -32.30 4.61
N THR A 418 -12.65 -31.86 4.07
CA THR A 418 -13.66 -32.71 3.43
C THR A 418 -14.09 -32.06 2.12
N ALA A 419 -14.15 -32.83 1.04
CA ALA A 419 -14.70 -32.35 -0.22
C ALA A 419 -16.23 -32.45 -0.18
N VAL A 420 -16.92 -31.43 -0.69
CA VAL A 420 -18.36 -31.46 -0.92
C VAL A 420 -18.60 -31.26 -2.41
N ARG A 421 -19.24 -32.24 -3.07
CA ARG A 421 -19.58 -32.12 -4.50
C ARG A 421 -21.01 -31.64 -4.66
N TYR A 422 -21.26 -30.88 -5.72
CA TYR A 422 -22.56 -30.25 -5.97
C TYR A 422 -23.07 -30.63 -7.36
N ARG A 423 -24.38 -30.87 -7.50
CA ARG A 423 -24.98 -31.33 -8.78
C ARG A 423 -24.71 -30.42 -9.98
N HIS A 424 -24.55 -29.12 -9.75
CA HIS A 424 -24.35 -28.11 -10.78
C HIS A 424 -23.14 -27.23 -10.50
N GLY A 425 -22.15 -27.76 -9.77
CA GLY A 425 -20.95 -27.04 -9.40
C GLY A 425 -19.77 -27.97 -9.20
N ARG A 426 -18.57 -27.39 -9.13
CA ARG A 426 -17.34 -28.12 -8.81
C ARG A 426 -17.28 -28.46 -7.32
N ALA A 427 -16.28 -29.24 -6.92
CA ALA A 427 -16.10 -29.59 -5.52
C ALA A 427 -15.72 -28.36 -4.68
N TRP A 428 -16.19 -28.33 -3.44
CA TRP A 428 -15.83 -27.32 -2.45
C TRP A 428 -15.11 -27.96 -1.27
N LEU A 429 -14.01 -27.36 -0.84
CA LEU A 429 -13.30 -27.78 0.35
C LEU A 429 -13.96 -27.20 1.60
N ARG A 430 -14.44 -28.08 2.49
CA ARG A 430 -14.81 -27.73 3.87
C ARG A 430 -13.66 -28.07 4.81
N THR A 431 -13.29 -27.12 5.65
CA THR A 431 -12.32 -27.33 6.73
C THR A 431 -12.99 -27.02 8.06
N ASP A 432 -12.57 -27.66 9.15
CA ASP A 432 -13.08 -27.42 10.51
C ASP A 432 -12.93 -25.96 11.01
N GLU A 433 -12.26 -25.12 10.23
CA GLU A 433 -11.98 -23.70 10.51
C GLU A 433 -12.85 -22.71 9.70
N GLN A 434 -13.88 -23.17 8.97
CA GLN A 434 -14.82 -22.33 8.20
C GLN A 434 -16.16 -22.11 8.91
#